data_AF-A0A2V5LN59-F1
#
_entry.id   AF-A0A2V5LN59-F1
#
_cell.length_a   1.000
_cell.length_b   1.000
_cell.length_c   1.000
_cell.angle_alpha   90.00
_cell.angle_beta   90.00
_cell.angle_gamma   90.00
#
_symmetry.space_group_name_H-M   'P 1'
#
loop_
_entity.id
_entity.type
_entity.pdbx_description
1 polymer ?
#
loop_
_entity_poly.entity_id
_entity_poly.type
_entity_poly.pdbx_seq_one_letter_code
_entity_poly.pdbx_strand_id
1 'polypeptide(L)' 'RADVMIGGRKIAGAAQRRTRRGLLQQGSIQGVDLGNGLAERFAEVLSANCSEREVAVKILNRARELAHCKYGTDVWLRKR' A
#
# COMPACT_ATOMS: atom_id res chain seq x y z
N ARG A 1 0.07 -10.99 -13.68
CA ARG A 1 -0.81 -11.87 -12.87
C ARG A 1 -0.24 -11.84 -11.45
N ALA A 2 -0.87 -11.13 -10.52
CA ALA A 2 -0.40 -10.95 -9.14
C ALA A 2 -1.55 -11.01 -8.12
N ASP A 3 -2.70 -11.55 -8.55
CA ASP A 3 -3.89 -11.62 -7.73
C ASP A 3 -3.87 -12.87 -6.86
N VAL A 4 -4.34 -12.75 -5.63
CA VAL A 4 -4.54 -13.89 -4.73
C VAL A 4 -5.99 -14.35 -4.87
N MET A 5 -6.16 -15.66 -5.07
CA MET A 5 -7.45 -16.30 -5.35
C MET A 5 -7.79 -17.30 -4.25
N ILE A 6 -9.05 -17.35 -3.81
CA ILE A 6 -9.61 -18.38 -2.95
C ILE A 6 -10.91 -18.87 -3.60
N GLY A 7 -11.02 -20.17 -3.88
CA GLY A 7 -12.24 -20.74 -4.48
C GLY A 7 -12.67 -20.08 -5.80
N GLY A 8 -11.71 -19.67 -6.63
CA GLY A 8 -11.98 -18.96 -7.89
C GLY A 8 -12.34 -17.48 -7.72
N ARG A 9 -12.44 -16.96 -6.48
CA ARG A 9 -12.69 -15.55 -6.19
C ARG A 9 -11.38 -14.83 -5.89
N LYS A 10 -11.20 -13.64 -6.48
CA LYS A 10 -10.09 -12.74 -6.15
C LYS A 10 -10.31 -12.13 -4.76
N ILE A 11 -9.35 -12.34 -3.87
CA ILE A 11 -9.37 -11.80 -2.51
C ILE A 11 -8.32 -10.72 -2.28
N ALA A 12 -7.26 -10.67 -3.10
CA ALA A 12 -6.29 -9.59 -3.04
C ALA A 12 -5.74 -9.23 -4.42
N GLY A 13 -5.38 -7.96 -4.58
CA GLY A 13 -4.68 -7.46 -5.75
C GLY A 13 -3.67 -6.41 -5.34
N ALA A 14 -2.61 -6.27 -6.12
CA ALA A 14 -1.54 -5.31 -5.87
C ALA A 14 -1.05 -4.66 -7.15
N ALA A 15 -0.47 -3.47 -6.99
CA ALA A 15 0.23 -2.73 -8.01
C ALA A 15 1.64 -2.38 -7.52
N GLN A 16 2.56 -2.30 -8.48
CA GLN A 16 3.95 -2.00 -8.22
C GLN A 16 4.35 -0.71 -8.94
N ARG A 17 5.03 0.20 -8.24
CA ARG A 17 5.69 1.35 -8.85
C ARG A 17 7.18 1.30 -8.58
N ARG A 18 7.98 1.26 -9.65
CA ARG A 18 9.45 1.30 -9.59
C ARG A 18 9.96 2.69 -9.96
N THR A 19 10.97 3.15 -9.24
CA THR A 19 11.76 4.34 -9.56
C THR A 19 13.24 3.99 -9.42
N ARG A 20 14.15 4.87 -9.89
CA ARG A 20 15.59 4.71 -9.66
C ARG A 20 15.94 4.59 -8.16
N ARG A 21 15.12 5.15 -7.27
CA ARG A 21 15.37 5.20 -5.82
C ARG A 21 14.72 4.06 -5.03
N GLY A 22 13.96 3.19 -5.68
CA GLY A 22 13.33 2.07 -4.99
C GLY A 22 12.00 1.63 -5.60
N LEU A 23 11.34 0.77 -4.85
CA LEU A 23 10.12 0.06 -5.22
C LEU A 23 9.02 0.34 -4.20
N LEU A 24 7.82 0.62 -4.69
CA LEU A 24 6.60 0.62 -3.88
C LEU A 24 5.70 -0.52 -4.35
N GLN A 25 5.42 -1.45 -3.46
CA GLN A 25 4.38 -2.47 -3.63
C GLN A 25 3.21 -2.09 -2.74
N GLN A 26 2.01 -1.97 -3.31
CA GLN A 26 0.81 -1.63 -2.56
C GLN A 26 -0.38 -2.38 -3.14
N GLY A 27 -1.31 -2.79 -2.27
CA GLY A 27 -2.49 -3.52 -2.70
C GLY A 27 -3.64 -3.41 -1.71
N SER A 28 -4.67 -4.20 -1.98
CA SER A 28 -5.84 -4.33 -1.11
C SER A 28 -6.20 -5.79 -0.96
N ILE A 29 -6.63 -6.17 0.25
CA ILE A 29 -7.20 -7.47 0.58
C ILE A 29 -8.67 -7.24 0.93
N GLN A 30 -9.57 -8.07 0.40
CA GLN A 30 -11.01 -7.90 0.53
C GLN A 30 -11.73 -9.25 0.67
N GLY A 31 -12.85 -9.26 1.38
CA GLY A 31 -13.78 -10.39 1.41
C GLY A 31 -13.27 -11.62 2.17
N VAL A 32 -12.34 -11.42 3.10
CA VAL A 32 -11.77 -12.47 3.97
C VAL A 32 -11.57 -11.93 5.37
N ASP A 33 -11.78 -12.78 6.38
CA ASP A 33 -11.30 -12.52 7.73
C ASP A 33 -9.82 -12.88 7.78
N LEU A 34 -8.99 -11.87 8.08
CA LEU A 34 -7.54 -12.01 8.12
C LEU A 34 -7.05 -12.60 9.45
N GLY A 35 -7.96 -12.70 10.44
CA GLY A 35 -7.62 -13.00 11.82
C GLY A 35 -6.64 -11.98 12.41
N ASN A 36 -6.14 -12.29 13.59
CA ASN A 36 -5.09 -11.49 14.23
C ASN A 36 -3.71 -11.85 13.66
N GLY A 37 -2.75 -10.93 13.76
CA GLY A 37 -1.34 -11.25 13.48
C GLY A 37 -0.94 -11.25 11.99
N LEU A 38 -1.79 -10.78 11.07
CA LEU A 38 -1.41 -10.74 9.65
C LEU A 38 -0.27 -9.76 9.41
N ALA A 39 -0.29 -8.58 10.04
CA ALA A 39 0.71 -7.55 9.79
C ALA A 39 2.12 -8.04 10.15
N GLU A 40 2.24 -8.74 11.29
CA GLU A 40 3.45 -9.30 11.84
C GLU A 40 3.98 -10.43 10.95
N ARG A 41 3.14 -11.43 10.64
CA ARG A 41 3.50 -12.53 9.73
C ARG A 41 3.88 -12.02 8.34
N PHE A 42 3.16 -11.02 7.84
CA PHE A 42 3.46 -10.39 6.56
C PHE A 42 4.82 -9.69 6.58
N ALA A 43 5.13 -8.96 7.66
CA ALA A 43 6.40 -8.28 7.82
C ALA A 43 7.58 -9.28 7.90
N GLU A 44 7.43 -10.36 8.67
CA GLU A 44 8.44 -11.42 8.80
C GLU A 44 8.76 -12.11 7.47
N VAL A 45 7.72 -12.38 6.66
CA VAL A 45 7.90 -12.96 5.32
C VAL A 45 8.53 -11.96 4.35
N LEU A 46 8.23 -10.66 4.50
CA LEU A 46 8.74 -9.63 3.60
C LEU A 46 10.21 -9.26 3.88
N SER A 47 10.63 -9.29 5.14
CA SER A 47 11.99 -8.94 5.53
C SER A 47 12.40 -9.57 6.86
N ALA A 48 13.64 -10.05 6.92
CA ALA A 48 14.27 -10.48 8.17
C ALA A 48 14.46 -9.33 9.18
N ASN A 49 14.44 -8.08 8.72
CA ASN A 49 14.61 -6.90 9.55
C ASN A 49 13.41 -5.96 9.37
N CYS A 50 12.45 -6.03 10.30
CA CYS A 50 11.35 -5.09 10.38
C CYS A 50 11.41 -4.38 11.74
N SER A 51 11.25 -3.07 11.74
CA SER A 51 11.16 -2.28 12.96
C SER A 51 10.09 -1.21 12.83
N GLU A 52 9.44 -0.92 13.95
CA GLU A 52 8.55 0.21 14.03
C GLU A 52 9.34 1.52 13.87
N ARG A 53 8.74 2.47 13.16
CA ARG A 53 9.30 3.79 12.97
C ARG A 53 8.18 4.82 12.92
N GLU A 54 8.39 5.91 13.65
CA GLU A 54 7.56 7.09 13.49
C GLU A 54 7.79 7.77 12.14
N VAL A 55 6.69 8.15 11.50
CA VAL A 55 6.76 8.88 10.22
C VAL A 55 7.21 10.31 10.49
N ALA A 56 8.39 10.67 9.95
CA ALA A 56 8.96 12.00 10.14
C ALA A 56 7.99 13.12 9.71
N VAL A 57 7.91 14.19 10.50
CA VAL A 57 7.00 15.34 10.26
C VAL A 57 7.12 15.91 8.85
N LYS A 58 8.33 15.98 8.29
CA LYS A 58 8.57 16.42 6.91
C LYS A 58 7.83 15.57 5.86
N ILE A 59 7.73 14.26 6.08
CA ILE A 59 7.01 13.33 5.20
C ILE A 59 5.51 13.60 5.31
N LEU A 60 5.00 13.76 6.53
CA LEU A 60 3.59 14.07 6.78
C LEU A 60 3.19 15.40 6.14
N ASN A 61 3.99 16.45 6.30
CA ASN A 61 3.74 17.75 5.66
C ASN A 61 3.71 17.62 4.14
N ARG A 62 4.69 16.91 3.56
CA ARG A 62 4.70 16.67 2.11
C ARG A 62 3.51 15.86 1.62
N ALA A 63 3.04 14.88 2.41
CA ALA A 63 1.85 14.11 2.09
C ALA A 63 0.59 15.00 2.09
N ARG A 64 0.44 15.90 3.07
CA ARG A 64 -0.67 16.87 3.12
C ARG A 64 -0.64 17.83 1.94
N GLU A 65 0.53 18.37 1.59
CA GLU A 65 0.68 19.22 0.40
C GLU A 65 0.26 18.48 -0.88
N LEU A 66 0.70 17.23 -1.06
CA LEU A 66 0.31 16.43 -2.22
C LEU A 66 -1.19 16.09 -2.22
N ALA A 67 -1.77 15.84 -1.05
CA ALA A 67 -3.20 15.63 -0.91
C ALA A 67 -3.97 16.86 -1.38
N HIS A 68 -3.59 18.06 -0.93
CA HIS A 68 -4.25 19.31 -1.31
C HIS A 68 -4.01 19.68 -2.78
N CYS A 69 -2.76 19.76 -3.22
CA CYS A 69 -2.40 20.33 -4.52
C CYS A 69 -2.52 19.35 -5.69
N LYS A 70 -2.72 18.06 -5.42
CA LYS A 70 -2.79 17.03 -6.47
C LYS A 70 -3.92 16.05 -6.22
N TYR A 71 -3.79 15.19 -5.23
CA TYR A 71 -4.67 14.02 -5.10
C TYR A 71 -6.13 14.38 -4.79
N GLY A 72 -6.37 15.54 -4.16
CA GLY A 72 -7.70 16.09 -3.89
C GLY A 72 -8.22 17.06 -4.94
N THR A 73 -7.50 17.28 -6.05
CA THR A 73 -7.96 18.19 -7.11
C THR A 73 -8.95 17.49 -8.05
N ASP A 74 -9.94 18.22 -8.57
CA ASP A 74 -10.90 17.69 -9.55
C ASP A 74 -10.23 17.09 -10.79
N VAL A 75 -9.18 17.76 -11.28
CA VAL A 75 -8.40 17.30 -12.44
C VAL A 75 -7.83 15.91 -12.17
N TRP A 76 -7.36 15.64 -10.95
CA TRP A 76 -6.83 14.34 -10.58
C TRP A 76 -7.94 13.31 -10.34
N LEU A 77 -8.99 13.67 -9.61
CA LEU A 77 -10.09 12.77 -9.25
C LEU A 77 -10.91 12.31 -10.47
N ARG A 78 -10.99 13.13 -11.51
CA ARG A 78 -11.70 12.82 -12.76
C ARG A 78 -10.81 12.21 -13.83
N LYS A 79 -9.52 12.04 -13.55
CA LYS A 79 -8.58 11.41 -14.48
C LYS A 79 -8.88 9.91 -14.54
N ARG A 80 -9.52 9.48 -15.63
CA ARG A 80 -9.74 8.07 -15.97
C ARG A 80 -8.55 7.52 -16.75
#